data_AF-A0A1I2EEC1-F1
#
_entry.id   AF-A0A1I2EEC1-F1
#
_cell.length_a   1.000
_cell.length_b   1.000
_cell.length_c   1.000
_cell.angle_alpha   90.00
_cell.angle_beta   90.00
_cell.angle_gamma   90.00
#
_symmetry.space_group_name_H-M   'P 1'
#
loop_
_entity.id
_entity.type
_entity.pdbx_description
1 polymer ?
#
loop_
_entity_poly.entity_id
_entity_poly.type
_entity_poly.pdbx_seq_one_letter_code
_entity_poly.pdbx_strand_id
1 'polypeptide(L)' 'MPAGPRPFPPESLRHAAAGARLELTDDRLEEVGQLLTDTYALIDLIDDVPLGETPPATAFDARWEA' A
#
# COMPACT_ATOMS: atom_id res chain seq x y z
N MET A 1 -9.92 10.74 12.25
CA MET A 1 -9.11 10.87 11.02
C MET A 1 -7.77 11.50 11.36
N PRO A 2 -6.63 10.83 11.09
CA PRO A 2 -5.35 11.53 11.13
C PRO A 2 -5.39 12.72 10.17
N ALA A 3 -4.69 13.81 10.50
CA ALA A 3 -4.77 15.10 9.80
C ALA A 3 -4.11 15.11 8.41
N GLY A 4 -3.65 13.96 7.91
CA GLY A 4 -2.95 13.78 6.64
C GLY A 4 -2.57 12.31 6.42
N PRO A 5 -2.06 11.98 5.21
CA PRO A 5 -1.68 10.62 4.86
C PRO A 5 -0.59 10.08 5.79
N ARG A 6 -0.68 8.79 6.10
CA ARG A 6 0.33 8.13 6.95
C ARG A 6 1.67 8.13 6.21
N PRO A 7 2.76 8.68 6.80
CA PRO A 7 4.05 8.70 6.11
C PRO A 7 4.58 7.28 5.93
N PHE A 8 5.21 7.01 4.80
CA PHE A 8 5.88 5.73 4.54
C PHE A 8 7.37 5.84 4.97
N PRO A 9 7.78 5.26 6.12
CA PRO A 9 9.10 5.51 6.68
C PRO A 9 10.23 4.93 5.81
N PRO A 10 11.41 5.58 5.74
CA PRO A 10 12.55 5.09 4.95
C PRO A 10 12.99 3.66 5.30
N GLU A 11 12.92 3.28 6.58
CA GLU A 11 13.23 1.93 7.05
C GLU A 11 12.22 0.89 6.54
N SER A 12 10.93 1.24 6.48
CA SER A 12 9.89 0.39 5.91
C SER A 12 10.07 0.22 4.40
N LEU A 13 10.56 1.26 3.72
CA LEU A 13 10.88 1.19 2.30
C LEU A 13 12.05 0.26 2.01
N ARG A 14 13.14 0.39 2.76
CA ARG A 14 14.28 -0.54 2.61
C ARG A 14 13.88 -1.97 2.91
N HIS A 15 13.01 -2.18 3.92
CA HIS A 15 12.47 -3.50 4.24
C HIS A 15 11.60 -4.07 3.11
N ALA A 16 10.70 -3.26 2.55
CA ALA A 16 9.83 -3.66 1.45
C ALA A 16 10.63 -3.98 0.17
N ALA A 17 11.63 -3.15 -0.17
CA ALA A 17 12.52 -3.38 -1.30
C ALA A 17 13.31 -4.69 -1.14
N ALA A 18 13.82 -4.97 0.07
CA ALA A 18 14.48 -6.24 0.36
C ALA A 18 13.52 -7.43 0.23
N GLY A 19 12.30 -7.33 0.75
CA GLY A 19 11.26 -8.35 0.60
C GLY A 19 10.90 -8.64 -0.86
N ALA A 20 10.88 -7.59 -1.69
CA ALA A 20 10.67 -7.67 -3.14
C ALA A 20 11.93 -8.06 -3.94
N ARG A 21 13.09 -8.22 -3.28
CA ARG A 21 14.40 -8.47 -3.90
C ARG A 21 14.80 -7.41 -4.94
N LEU A 22 14.44 -6.15 -4.67
CA LEU A 22 14.81 -5.01 -5.48
C LEU A 22 16.05 -4.32 -4.89
N GLU A 23 17.13 -4.31 -5.65
CA GLU A 23 18.31 -3.52 -5.33
C GLU A 23 18.09 -2.08 -5.81
N LEU A 24 17.61 -1.23 -4.90
CA LEU A 24 17.39 0.20 -5.17
C LEU A 24 18.56 1.01 -4.63
N THR A 25 19.08 1.92 -5.45
CA THR A 25 20.02 2.96 -5.00
C THR A 25 19.30 3.97 -4.10
N ASP A 26 20.04 4.77 -3.34
CA ASP A 26 19.43 5.78 -2.45
C ASP A 26 18.55 6.79 -3.21
N ASP A 27 18.97 7.26 -4.40
CA ASP A 27 18.16 8.13 -5.25
C ASP A 27 16.83 7.48 -5.66
N ARG A 28 16.83 6.17 -5.93
CA ARG A 28 15.61 5.42 -6.29
C ARG A 28 14.73 5.14 -5.09
N LEU A 29 15.32 4.97 -3.90
CA LEU A 29 14.55 4.88 -2.67
C LEU A 29 13.79 6.17 -2.40
N GLU A 30 14.37 7.34 -2.64
CA GLU A 30 13.65 8.61 -2.46
C GLU A 30 12.43 8.72 -3.39
N GLU A 31 12.62 8.47 -4.69
CA GLU A 31 11.54 8.52 -5.68
C GLU A 31 10.42 7.51 -5.38
N VAL A 32 10.77 6.25 -5.09
CA VAL A 32 9.80 5.19 -4.80
C VAL A 32 9.11 5.43 -3.45
N GLY A 33 9.82 6.01 -2.47
CA GLY A 33 9.25 6.37 -1.17
C GLY A 33 8.13 7.39 -1.28
N GLN A 34 8.32 8.43 -2.11
CA GLN A 34 7.25 9.40 -2.38
C GLN A 34 6.06 8.74 -3.09
N LEU A 35 6.33 7.94 -4.13
CA LEU A 35 5.28 7.22 -4.85
C LEU A 35 4.46 6.30 -3.92
N LEU A 36 5.12 5.56 -3.04
CA LEU A 36 4.45 4.69 -2.08
C LEU A 36 3.67 5.48 -1.04
N THR A 37 4.18 6.61 -0.57
CA THR A 37 3.42 7.51 0.33
C THR A 37 2.12 7.95 -0.33
N ASP A 38 2.18 8.40 -1.59
CA ASP A 38 1.00 8.84 -2.33
C ASP A 38 0.04 7.67 -2.63
N THR A 39 0.57 6.49 -2.93
CA THR A 39 -0.25 5.29 -3.18
C THR A 39 -0.97 4.82 -1.91
N TYR A 40 -0.26 4.77 -0.78
CA TYR A 40 -0.87 4.40 0.51
C TYR A 40 -1.86 5.45 1.00
N ALA A 41 -1.66 6.74 0.69
CA ALA A 41 -2.66 7.77 0.94
C ALA A 41 -4.02 7.47 0.25
N LEU A 42 -4.00 6.86 -0.94
CA LEU A 42 -5.23 6.42 -1.60
C LEU A 42 -5.86 5.21 -0.90
N ILE A 43 -5.06 4.30 -0.37
CA ILE A 43 -5.52 3.14 0.41
C ILE A 43 -6.13 3.60 1.74
N ASP A 44 -5.55 4.62 2.38
CA ASP A 44 -6.05 5.22 3.63
C ASP A 44 -7.51 5.68 3.50
N LEU A 45 -7.99 6.03 2.30
CA LEU A 45 -9.40 6.38 2.05
C LEU A 45 -10.36 5.22 2.33
N ILE A 46 -9.88 3.97 2.32
CA ILE A 46 -10.67 2.79 2.63
C ILE A 46 -10.98 2.71 4.14
N ASP A 47 -10.20 3.38 5.00
CA ASP A 47 -10.46 3.40 6.45
C ASP A 47 -11.84 4.00 6.79
N ASP A 48 -12.38 4.86 5.93
CA ASP A 48 -13.72 5.45 6.05
C ASP A 48 -14.85 4.53 5.57
N VAL A 49 -14.52 3.42 4.90
CA VAL A 49 -15.53 2.46 4.41
C VAL A 49 -16.02 1.62 5.60
N PRO A 50 -17.32 1.70 5.95
CA PRO A 50 -17.85 0.89 7.04
C PRO A 50 -17.76 -0.59 6.68
N LEU A 51 -16.94 -1.32 7.42
CA LEU A 51 -16.86 -2.77 7.32
C LEU A 51 -18.14 -3.36 7.92
N GLY A 52 -19.04 -3.84 7.06
CA GLY A 52 -20.20 -4.64 7.48
C GLY A 52 -19.79 -6.07 7.86
N GLU A 53 -20.75 -6.99 7.91
CA GLU A 53 -20.46 -8.42 8.11
C GLU A 53 -19.98 -9.12 6.82
N THR A 54 -19.29 -8.42 5.92
CA THR A 54 -18.77 -9.03 4.70
C THR A 54 -17.67 -10.00 5.11
N PRO A 55 -17.87 -11.34 4.97
CA PRO A 55 -16.83 -12.28 5.29
C PRO A 55 -15.61 -12.02 4.37
N PRO A 56 -14.38 -12.27 4.83
CA PRO A 56 -13.21 -12.15 3.98
C PRO A 56 -13.41 -12.95 2.70
N ALA A 57 -13.10 -12.37 1.55
CA ALA A 57 -13.10 -13.12 0.30
C ALA A 57 -12.02 -14.22 0.41
N THR A 58 -12.45 -15.47 0.60
CA THR A 58 -11.56 -16.63 0.77
C THR A 58 -11.14 -17.24 -0.57
N ALA A 59 -11.77 -16.82 -1.66
CA ALA A 59 -11.45 -17.22 -3.01
C ALA A 59 -11.66 -16.05 -3.97
N PHE A 60 -10.79 -15.96 -4.98
CA PHE A 60 -10.92 -15.04 -6.10
C PHE A 60 -11.35 -15.86 -7.32
N ASP A 61 -12.54 -15.63 -7.84
CA ASP A 61 -12.93 -16.15 -9.15
C ASP A 61 -12.59 -15.11 -10.22
N ALA A 62 -11.53 -15.36 -10.97
CA ALA A 62 -11.07 -14.47 -12.04
C ALA A 62 -11.98 -14.53 -13.28
N ARG A 63 -13.02 -15.38 -13.29
CA ARG A 63 -13.97 -15.46 -14.40
C ARG A 63 -14.90 -14.27 -14.34
N TRP A 64 -14.66 -13.33 -15.25
CA TRP A 64 -15.60 -12.26 -15.60
C TRP A 64 -16.75 -12.87 -16.42
N GLU A 65 -17.61 -13.66 -15.78
CA GLU A 65 -18.85 -14.13 -16.39
C GLU A 65 -20.01 -13.30 -15.81
N ALA A 66 -20.81 -12.72 -16.70
CA ALA A 66 -21.91 -11.80 -16.40
C ALA A 66 -23.16 -12.53 -15.89
#